data_AF-A0A411ZWU5-F1
#
_entry.id   AF-A0A411ZWU5-F1
#
_cell.length_a   1.000
_cell.length_b   1.000
_cell.length_c   1.000
_cell.angle_alpha   90.00
_cell.angle_beta   90.00
_cell.angle_gamma   90.00
#
_symmetry.space_group_name_H-M   'P 1'
#
loop_
_entity.id
_entity.type
_entity.pdbx_description
1 polymer ?
#
loop_
_entity_poly.entity_id
_entity_poly.type
_entity_poly.pdbx_seq_one_letter_code
_entity_poly.pdbx_strand_id
1 'polypeptide(L)'
;MVYDMDFKVFEVDSLIKCEGEAPILRVEYTPTGFEEVPMFYLSNANNTNDERFKFLSYYQVIEYFFVRAQNYYFLEELKSIDMNNVNHNELRKILANYKKVTNEREALKLVLKRAIDIPKFKTWINSNSEHFDIYCRSQGYKIDLSKEDKKIISNIVERVYGYRCSIAHAKGDVEEYIAIPNISRKIIAAEIPLVKYLAYEVIKNCSEI
;
A
#
# COMPACT_ATOMS: atom_id res chain seq x y z
N MET A 1 40.08 -11.10 22.41
CA MET A 1 38.61 -11.07 22.28
C MET A 1 38.29 -11.09 20.81
N VAL A 2 37.75 -12.20 20.34
CA VAL A 2 37.33 -12.38 18.94
C VAL A 2 35.86 -11.97 18.90
N TYR A 3 35.54 -10.92 18.17
CA TYR A 3 34.16 -10.53 17.91
C TYR A 3 33.65 -11.43 16.78
N ASP A 4 32.89 -12.46 17.15
CA ASP A 4 32.14 -13.27 16.21
C ASP A 4 30.90 -12.46 15.82
N MET A 5 30.98 -11.76 14.68
CA MET A 5 29.81 -11.15 14.08
C MET A 5 29.18 -12.23 13.20
N ASP A 6 28.08 -12.81 13.66
CA ASP A 6 27.21 -13.77 12.93
C ASP A 6 26.64 -13.14 11.65
N PHE A 7 27.49 -12.92 10.65
CA PHE A 7 27.05 -12.61 9.30
C PHE A 7 26.76 -13.93 8.58
N LYS A 8 25.51 -14.15 8.17
CA LYS A 8 25.21 -15.17 7.16
C LYS A 8 25.81 -14.73 5.82
N VAL A 9 26.92 -15.36 5.45
CA VAL A 9 27.46 -15.30 4.09
C VAL A 9 26.50 -16.08 3.19
N PHE A 10 25.83 -15.37 2.27
CA PHE A 10 25.06 -16.01 1.20
C PHE A 10 26.01 -16.35 0.06
N GLU A 11 26.27 -17.63 -0.14
CA GLU A 11 26.90 -18.13 -1.36
C GLU A 11 25.78 -18.35 -2.39
N VAL A 12 25.78 -17.57 -3.47
CA VAL A 12 24.84 -17.77 -4.57
C VAL A 12 25.35 -18.96 -5.38
N ASP A 13 24.72 -20.12 -5.18
CA ASP A 13 25.02 -21.32 -5.94
C ASP A 13 24.80 -21.05 -7.44
N SER A 14 25.84 -21.22 -8.24
CA SER A 14 25.89 -20.85 -9.67
C SER A 14 25.30 -21.92 -10.59
N LEU A 15 24.36 -22.73 -10.09
CA LEU A 15 23.84 -23.91 -10.79
C LEU A 15 22.32 -23.94 -10.99
N ILE A 16 21.67 -22.78 -11.17
CA ILE A 16 20.33 -22.74 -11.75
C ILE A 16 20.48 -22.90 -13.27
N LYS A 17 20.46 -24.16 -13.75
CA LYS A 17 20.56 -24.55 -15.18
C LYS A 17 19.21 -24.92 -15.82
N CYS A 18 18.09 -24.77 -15.10
CA CYS A 18 16.78 -25.09 -15.63
C CYS A 18 16.00 -23.81 -15.94
N GLU A 19 15.58 -23.63 -17.19
CA GLU A 19 14.59 -22.62 -17.57
C GLU A 19 13.28 -22.95 -16.86
N GLY A 20 12.93 -22.16 -15.84
CA GLY A 20 11.62 -22.22 -15.21
C GLY A 20 10.58 -21.56 -16.11
N GLU A 21 9.37 -22.12 -16.19
CA GLU A 21 8.23 -21.41 -16.75
C GLU A 21 7.86 -20.25 -15.80
N ALA A 22 8.31 -19.04 -16.13
CA ALA A 22 7.93 -17.84 -15.41
C ALA A 22 6.55 -17.37 -15.91
N PRO A 23 5.53 -17.23 -15.05
CA PRO A 23 4.29 -16.58 -15.46
C PRO A 23 4.61 -15.13 -15.85
N ILE A 24 4.34 -14.78 -17.11
CA ILE A 24 4.53 -13.42 -17.59
C ILE A 24 3.41 -12.54 -17.01
N LEU A 25 3.71 -11.85 -15.92
CA LEU A 25 2.86 -10.79 -15.39
C LEU A 25 3.11 -9.51 -16.21
N ARG A 26 2.21 -9.21 -17.16
CA ARG A 26 2.24 -7.95 -17.90
C ARG A 26 1.50 -6.88 -17.12
N VAL A 27 2.22 -5.85 -16.68
CA VAL A 27 1.62 -4.59 -16.18
C VAL A 27 1.89 -3.55 -17.24
N GLU A 28 0.84 -3.05 -17.87
CA GLU A 28 0.94 -1.92 -18.79
C GLU A 28 0.96 -0.63 -17.97
N TYR A 29 2.05 0.13 -18.10
CA TYR A 29 2.19 1.47 -17.55
C TYR A 29 3.01 2.33 -18.52
N THR A 30 2.91 3.65 -18.41
CA THR A 30 3.72 4.58 -19.20
C THR A 30 5.06 4.79 -18.49
N PRO A 31 6.20 4.29 -19.03
CA PRO A 31 7.48 4.42 -18.37
C PRO A 31 8.00 5.85 -18.52
N THR A 32 7.84 6.67 -17.48
CA THR A 32 8.42 8.02 -17.43
C THR A 32 9.86 8.03 -16.88
N GLY A 33 10.36 6.87 -16.43
CA GLY A 33 11.63 6.71 -15.70
C GLY A 33 11.49 6.84 -14.18
N PHE A 34 10.42 7.46 -13.67
CA PHE A 34 10.20 7.60 -12.24
C PHE A 34 9.68 6.31 -11.58
N GLU A 35 8.93 5.49 -12.32
CA GLU A 35 8.26 4.29 -11.81
C GLU A 35 9.14 3.04 -11.69
N GLU A 36 10.45 3.12 -11.89
CA GLU A 36 11.35 1.97 -11.70
C GLU A 36 11.30 1.43 -10.26
N VAL A 37 11.28 2.33 -9.27
CA VAL A 37 11.25 2.00 -7.84
C VAL A 37 10.00 1.19 -7.45
N PRO A 38 8.75 1.62 -7.73
CA PRO A 38 7.59 0.80 -7.43
C PRO A 38 7.58 -0.52 -8.22
N MET A 39 8.18 -0.58 -9.41
CA MET A 39 8.31 -1.84 -10.15
C MET A 39 9.31 -2.82 -9.48
N PHE A 40 10.38 -2.34 -8.86
CA PHE A 40 11.25 -3.18 -8.03
C PHE A 40 10.52 -3.77 -6.83
N TYR A 41 9.72 -2.96 -6.11
CA TYR A 41 8.92 -3.47 -4.99
C TYR A 41 7.86 -4.47 -5.46
N LEU A 42 7.23 -4.23 -6.61
CA LEU A 42 6.27 -5.15 -7.21
C LEU A 42 6.94 -6.48 -7.58
N SER A 43 8.11 -6.43 -8.21
CA SER A 43 8.91 -7.61 -8.54
C SER A 43 9.29 -8.40 -7.29
N ASN A 44 9.75 -7.71 -6.24
CA ASN A 44 10.07 -8.33 -4.97
C ASN A 44 8.84 -9.02 -4.35
N ALA A 45 7.68 -8.38 -4.38
CA ALA A 45 6.43 -8.95 -3.87
C ALA A 45 5.99 -10.22 -4.62
N ASN A 46 6.25 -10.29 -5.93
CA ASN A 46 5.92 -11.47 -6.73
C ASN A 46 6.88 -12.65 -6.50
N ASN A 47 8.14 -12.37 -6.17
CA ASN A 47 9.20 -13.39 -6.07
C ASN A 47 9.52 -13.84 -4.63
N THR A 48 9.15 -13.04 -3.62
CA THR A 48 9.36 -13.40 -2.21
C THR A 48 8.47 -14.58 -1.83
N ASN A 49 8.87 -15.43 -0.87
CA ASN A 49 8.05 -16.55 -0.38
C ASN A 49 7.28 -16.23 0.92
N ASP A 50 7.83 -15.37 1.76
CA ASP A 50 7.22 -14.97 3.04
C ASP A 50 6.08 -13.96 2.83
N GLU A 51 4.93 -14.22 3.45
CA GLU A 51 3.69 -13.46 3.29
C GLU A 51 3.75 -12.06 3.90
N ARG A 52 4.53 -11.89 4.97
CA ARG A 52 4.74 -10.57 5.59
C ARG A 52 5.53 -9.69 4.64
N PHE A 53 6.63 -10.21 4.10
CA PHE A 53 7.43 -9.48 3.13
C PHE A 53 6.69 -9.24 1.81
N LYS A 54 5.86 -10.19 1.34
CA LYS A 54 4.95 -9.96 0.20
C LYS A 54 4.00 -8.79 0.46
N PHE A 55 3.30 -8.82 1.60
CA PHE A 55 2.36 -7.75 1.97
C PHE A 55 3.06 -6.40 2.02
N LEU A 56 4.19 -6.31 2.74
CA LEU A 56 4.94 -5.06 2.88
C LEU A 56 5.48 -4.57 1.54
N SER A 57 5.92 -5.47 0.66
CA SER A 57 6.41 -5.08 -0.66
C SER A 57 5.28 -4.52 -1.54
N TYR A 58 4.09 -5.13 -1.54
CA TYR A 58 2.93 -4.55 -2.23
C TYR A 58 2.50 -3.22 -1.59
N TYR A 59 2.57 -3.10 -0.26
CA TYR A 59 2.28 -1.84 0.42
C TYR A 59 3.27 -0.74 -0.01
N GLN A 60 4.56 -1.07 -0.14
CA GLN A 60 5.60 -0.13 -0.55
C GLN A 60 5.37 0.43 -1.96
N VAL A 61 4.81 -0.38 -2.86
CA VAL A 61 4.33 0.10 -4.18
C VAL A 61 3.32 1.24 -4.00
N ILE A 62 2.37 1.09 -3.08
CA ILE A 62 1.33 2.10 -2.82
C ILE A 62 1.94 3.33 -2.14
N GLU A 63 2.82 3.11 -1.16
CA GLU A 63 3.51 4.15 -0.40
C GLU A 63 4.35 5.07 -1.28
N TYR A 64 4.98 4.54 -2.33
CA TYR A 64 5.73 5.34 -3.30
C TYR A 64 4.93 6.53 -3.85
N PHE A 65 3.61 6.38 -4.02
CA PHE A 65 2.74 7.43 -4.58
C PHE A 65 2.20 8.42 -3.52
N PHE A 66 2.54 8.28 -2.24
CA PHE A 66 2.00 9.14 -1.17
C PHE A 66 2.36 10.61 -1.39
N VAL A 67 3.64 10.91 -1.55
CA VAL A 67 4.11 12.29 -1.74
C VAL A 67 3.49 12.91 -2.99
N ARG A 68 3.39 12.13 -4.08
CA ARG A 68 2.76 12.57 -5.33
C ARG A 68 1.29 12.92 -5.13
N ALA A 69 0.50 12.05 -4.49
CA ALA A 69 -0.90 12.30 -4.22
C ALA A 69 -1.13 13.49 -3.27
N GLN A 70 -0.27 13.65 -2.26
CA GLN A 70 -0.29 14.79 -1.34
C GLN A 70 -0.02 16.11 -2.07
N ASN A 71 0.99 16.14 -2.95
CA ASN A 71 1.32 17.31 -3.74
C ASN A 71 0.16 17.72 -4.67
N TYR A 72 -0.47 16.76 -5.36
CA TYR A 72 -1.64 17.08 -6.17
C TYR A 72 -2.81 17.60 -5.34
N TYR A 73 -3.08 16.99 -4.18
CA TYR A 73 -4.11 17.50 -3.26
C TYR A 73 -3.81 18.94 -2.83
N PHE A 74 -2.56 19.24 -2.48
CA PHE A 74 -2.15 20.59 -2.11
C PHE A 74 -2.30 21.61 -3.24
N LEU A 75 -1.91 21.24 -4.46
CA LEU A 75 -2.04 22.10 -5.63
C LEU A 75 -3.51 22.40 -5.97
N GLU A 76 -4.41 21.41 -5.84
CA GLU A 76 -5.84 21.64 -6.03
C GLU A 76 -6.44 22.58 -4.96
N GLU A 77 -6.03 22.43 -3.70
CA GLU A 77 -6.43 23.37 -2.65
C GLU A 77 -5.87 24.77 -2.91
N LEU A 78 -4.62 24.91 -3.36
CA LEU A 78 -4.03 26.21 -3.70
C LEU A 78 -4.72 26.91 -4.86
N LYS A 79 -5.16 26.17 -5.89
CA LYS A 79 -5.92 26.74 -7.03
C LYS A 79 -7.24 27.39 -6.59
N SER A 80 -7.76 27.03 -5.42
CA SER A 80 -8.98 27.64 -4.87
C SER A 80 -8.74 29.04 -4.27
N ILE A 81 -7.49 29.44 -4.07
CA ILE A 81 -7.11 30.75 -3.55
C ILE A 81 -6.92 31.74 -4.70
N ASP A 82 -7.44 32.95 -4.57
CA ASP A 82 -7.01 34.08 -5.40
C ASP A 82 -5.59 34.51 -5.01
N MET A 83 -4.61 34.10 -5.82
CA MET A 83 -3.19 34.43 -5.60
C MET A 83 -2.89 35.93 -5.74
N ASN A 84 -3.78 36.72 -6.35
CA ASN A 84 -3.61 38.16 -6.46
C ASN A 84 -4.07 38.91 -5.19
N ASN A 85 -4.96 38.30 -4.39
CA ASN A 85 -5.46 38.84 -3.14
C ASN A 85 -5.48 37.75 -2.05
N VAL A 86 -4.29 37.32 -1.62
CA VAL A 86 -4.15 36.18 -0.72
C VAL A 86 -4.76 36.47 0.66
N ASN A 87 -5.84 35.75 0.98
CA ASN A 87 -6.39 35.71 2.33
C ASN A 87 -5.52 34.80 3.22
N HIS A 88 -4.76 35.39 4.15
CA HIS A 88 -3.87 34.65 5.05
C HIS A 88 -4.58 33.57 5.89
N ASN A 89 -5.86 33.75 6.22
CA ASN A 89 -6.62 32.74 6.98
C ASN A 89 -6.93 31.50 6.13
N GLU A 90 -7.24 31.69 4.85
CA GLU A 90 -7.47 30.60 3.90
C GLU A 90 -6.17 29.83 3.63
N LEU A 91 -5.07 30.55 3.40
CA LEU A 91 -3.75 29.94 3.23
C LEU A 91 -3.36 29.12 4.47
N ARG A 92 -3.58 29.65 5.69
CA ARG A 92 -3.31 28.93 6.94
C ARG A 92 -4.14 27.66 7.05
N LYS A 93 -5.40 27.69 6.63
CA LYS A 93 -6.29 26.52 6.62
C LYS A 93 -5.78 25.45 5.66
N ILE A 94 -5.35 25.84 4.46
CA ILE A 94 -4.82 24.92 3.45
C ILE A 94 -3.50 24.28 3.92
N LEU A 95 -2.58 25.06 4.48
CA LEU A 95 -1.35 24.53 5.07
C LEU A 95 -1.62 23.57 6.24
N ALA A 96 -2.61 23.88 7.08
CA ALA A 96 -3.02 22.98 8.17
C ALA A 96 -3.64 21.68 7.64
N ASN A 97 -4.42 21.73 6.56
CA ASN A 97 -4.96 20.54 5.89
C ASN A 97 -3.85 19.72 5.23
N TYR A 98 -2.89 20.36 4.58
CA TYR A 98 -1.72 19.70 4.00
C TYR A 98 -0.96 18.90 5.05
N LYS A 99 -0.68 19.50 6.22
CA LYS A 99 -0.04 18.82 7.35
C LYS A 99 -0.85 17.62 7.89
N LYS A 100 -2.17 17.57 7.70
CA LYS A 100 -2.96 16.39 8.08
C LYS A 100 -2.78 15.26 7.07
N VAL A 101 -2.78 15.57 5.78
CA VAL A 101 -2.64 14.55 4.73
C VAL A 101 -1.24 13.97 4.60
N THR A 102 -0.24 14.58 5.26
CA THR A 102 1.11 13.99 5.39
C THR A 102 1.16 12.76 6.29
N ASN A 103 0.13 12.52 7.12
CA ASN A 103 0.02 11.27 7.86
C ASN A 103 -0.18 10.10 6.89
N GLU A 104 0.58 9.02 7.08
CA GLU A 104 0.54 7.76 6.31
C GLU A 104 -0.89 7.29 5.99
N ARG A 105 -1.79 7.32 6.97
CA ARG A 105 -3.17 6.88 6.77
C ARG A 105 -3.95 7.76 5.80
N GLU A 106 -3.82 9.08 5.93
CA GLU A 106 -4.49 10.02 5.03
C GLU A 106 -3.83 10.04 3.65
N ALA A 107 -2.51 9.84 3.58
CA ALA A 107 -1.77 9.66 2.33
C ALA A 107 -2.27 8.43 1.55
N LEU A 108 -2.42 7.29 2.24
CA LEU A 108 -3.00 6.07 1.69
C LEU A 108 -4.42 6.33 1.15
N LYS A 109 -5.23 7.05 1.90
CA LYS A 109 -6.58 7.43 1.46
C LYS A 109 -6.59 8.29 0.20
N LEU A 110 -5.68 9.26 0.08
CA LEU A 110 -5.55 10.08 -1.12
C LEU A 110 -5.16 9.24 -2.34
N VAL A 111 -4.18 8.35 -2.20
CA VAL A 111 -3.76 7.44 -3.27
C VAL A 111 -4.91 6.52 -3.70
N LEU A 112 -5.57 5.85 -2.76
CA LEU A 112 -6.65 4.92 -3.10
C LEU A 112 -7.88 5.63 -3.69
N LYS A 113 -8.17 6.87 -3.26
CA LYS A 113 -9.24 7.67 -3.86
C LYS A 113 -8.97 8.00 -5.33
N ARG A 114 -7.70 8.18 -5.71
CA ARG A 114 -7.30 8.41 -7.10
C ARG A 114 -7.26 7.12 -7.91
N ALA A 115 -6.80 6.03 -7.29
CA ALA A 115 -6.50 4.79 -8.00
C ALA A 115 -7.69 3.84 -8.16
N ILE A 116 -8.63 3.80 -7.21
CA ILE A 116 -9.61 2.72 -7.14
C ILE A 116 -10.95 3.14 -7.76
N ASP A 117 -11.30 2.46 -8.84
CA ASP A 117 -12.66 2.45 -9.40
C ASP A 117 -13.57 1.55 -8.54
N ILE A 118 -14.45 2.16 -7.75
CA ILE A 118 -15.31 1.44 -6.79
C ILE A 118 -16.26 0.43 -7.47
N PRO A 119 -16.96 0.77 -8.58
CA PRO A 119 -17.71 -0.22 -9.34
C PRO A 119 -16.87 -1.45 -9.74
N LYS A 120 -15.66 -1.26 -10.30
CA LYS A 120 -14.78 -2.38 -10.64
C LYS A 120 -14.33 -3.17 -9.41
N PHE A 121 -14.00 -2.48 -8.32
CA PHE A 121 -13.63 -3.12 -7.07
C PHE A 121 -14.76 -3.97 -6.49
N LYS A 122 -16.01 -3.49 -6.51
CA LYS A 122 -17.19 -4.26 -6.10
C LYS A 122 -17.33 -5.54 -6.93
N THR A 123 -17.18 -5.43 -8.25
CA THR A 123 -17.20 -6.61 -9.15
C THR A 123 -16.08 -7.59 -8.81
N TRP A 124 -14.86 -7.10 -8.60
CA TRP A 124 -13.72 -7.93 -8.23
C TRP A 124 -13.94 -8.70 -6.92
N ILE A 125 -14.46 -8.04 -5.87
CA ILE A 125 -14.80 -8.70 -4.61
C ILE A 125 -15.88 -9.78 -4.83
N ASN A 126 -16.94 -9.45 -5.55
CA ASN A 126 -18.08 -10.36 -5.75
C ASN A 126 -17.78 -11.50 -6.74
N SER A 127 -16.72 -11.39 -7.54
CA SER A 127 -16.30 -12.44 -8.48
C SER A 127 -15.73 -13.69 -7.80
N ASN A 128 -15.32 -13.58 -6.54
CA ASN A 128 -14.79 -14.68 -5.74
C ASN A 128 -15.46 -14.69 -4.37
N SER A 129 -16.22 -15.75 -4.08
CA SER A 129 -16.91 -15.90 -2.79
C SER A 129 -15.94 -15.84 -1.60
N GLU A 130 -14.70 -16.32 -1.77
CA GLU A 130 -13.68 -16.27 -0.73
C GLU A 130 -13.25 -14.83 -0.42
N HIS A 131 -13.09 -13.97 -1.44
CA HIS A 131 -12.80 -12.55 -1.22
C HIS A 131 -13.93 -11.87 -0.43
N PHE A 132 -15.18 -12.13 -0.80
CA PHE A 132 -16.33 -11.58 -0.09
C PHE A 132 -16.33 -12.01 1.38
N ASP A 133 -16.11 -13.29 1.67
CA ASP A 133 -16.09 -13.81 3.03
C ASP A 133 -14.94 -13.21 3.85
N ILE A 134 -13.71 -13.16 3.31
CA ILE A 134 -12.54 -12.62 3.99
C ILE A 134 -12.70 -11.11 4.27
N TYR A 135 -13.16 -10.33 3.29
CA TYR A 135 -13.12 -8.87 3.35
C TYR A 135 -14.41 -8.24 3.87
N CYS A 136 -15.57 -8.79 3.50
CA CYS A 136 -16.89 -8.22 3.82
C CYS A 136 -17.57 -8.89 5.02
N ARG A 137 -17.21 -10.12 5.37
CA ARG A 137 -17.70 -10.80 6.60
C ARG A 137 -16.69 -10.84 7.75
N SER A 138 -15.53 -10.21 7.58
CA SER A 138 -14.53 -10.05 8.64
C SER A 138 -15.14 -9.40 9.89
N GLN A 139 -14.83 -9.96 11.06
CA GLN A 139 -15.19 -9.40 12.37
C GLN A 139 -14.39 -8.14 12.72
N GLY A 140 -13.21 -7.96 12.12
CA GLY A 140 -12.34 -6.79 12.30
C GLY A 140 -12.57 -5.71 11.24
N TYR A 141 -11.50 -5.36 10.51
CA TYR A 141 -11.50 -4.32 9.47
C TYR A 141 -12.39 -4.64 8.26
N LYS A 142 -13.72 -4.60 8.44
CA LYS A 142 -14.71 -4.96 7.43
C LYS A 142 -14.82 -3.90 6.33
N ILE A 143 -14.94 -4.38 5.08
CA ILE A 143 -15.29 -3.57 3.92
C ILE A 143 -16.78 -3.74 3.62
N ASP A 144 -17.58 -2.70 3.88
CA ASP A 144 -19.02 -2.73 3.63
C ASP A 144 -19.35 -2.17 2.24
N LEU A 145 -19.58 -3.06 1.28
CA LEU A 145 -19.87 -2.71 -0.12
C LEU A 145 -21.23 -2.01 -0.32
N SER A 146 -22.11 -2.01 0.69
CA SER A 146 -23.40 -1.32 0.63
C SER A 146 -23.29 0.19 0.83
N LYS A 147 -22.14 0.68 1.33
CA LYS A 147 -21.92 2.09 1.62
C LYS A 147 -21.55 2.88 0.37
N GLU A 148 -21.55 4.20 0.54
CA GLU A 148 -21.02 5.13 -0.46
C GLU A 148 -19.52 4.92 -0.70
N ASP A 149 -19.08 5.27 -1.89
CA ASP A 149 -17.71 5.07 -2.39
C ASP A 149 -16.65 5.63 -1.42
N LYS A 150 -16.87 6.83 -0.88
CA LYS A 150 -15.96 7.46 0.10
C LYS A 150 -15.79 6.60 1.37
N LYS A 151 -16.87 5.96 1.82
CA LYS A 151 -16.84 5.11 3.01
C LYS A 151 -16.20 3.76 2.71
N ILE A 152 -16.44 3.20 1.52
CA ILE A 152 -15.76 1.99 1.04
C ILE A 152 -14.24 2.22 0.99
N ILE A 153 -13.78 3.32 0.38
CA ILE A 153 -12.35 3.68 0.38
C ILE A 153 -11.82 3.77 1.81
N SER A 154 -12.56 4.43 2.70
CA SER A 154 -12.15 4.55 4.10
C SER A 154 -12.04 3.18 4.79
N ASN A 155 -12.93 2.23 4.49
CA ASN A 155 -12.82 0.87 5.01
C ASN A 155 -11.59 0.11 4.47
N ILE A 156 -11.27 0.28 3.18
CA ILE A 156 -10.05 -0.30 2.58
C ILE A 156 -8.80 0.27 3.26
N VAL A 157 -8.75 1.58 3.46
CA VAL A 157 -7.63 2.27 4.13
C VAL A 157 -7.43 1.73 5.54
N GLU A 158 -8.48 1.66 6.36
CA GLU A 158 -8.38 1.15 7.73
C GLU A 158 -7.90 -0.30 7.75
N ARG A 159 -8.37 -1.15 6.82
CA ARG A 159 -7.94 -2.54 6.70
C ARG A 159 -6.47 -2.65 6.37
N VAL A 160 -6.03 -2.04 5.28
CA VAL A 160 -4.66 -2.13 4.78
C VAL A 160 -3.68 -1.52 5.78
N TYR A 161 -3.99 -0.33 6.30
CA TYR A 161 -3.16 0.33 7.32
C TYR A 161 -3.11 -0.48 8.62
N GLY A 162 -4.23 -1.05 9.06
CA GLY A 162 -4.32 -1.89 10.23
C GLY A 162 -3.45 -3.14 10.16
N TYR A 163 -3.46 -3.83 9.02
CA TYR A 163 -2.59 -4.97 8.77
C TYR A 163 -1.12 -4.57 8.60
N ARG A 164 -0.82 -3.47 7.88
CA ARG A 164 0.55 -2.94 7.80
C ARG A 164 1.13 -2.68 9.18
N CYS A 165 0.39 -1.99 10.04
CA CYS A 165 0.84 -1.72 11.41
C CYS A 165 1.03 -3.00 12.21
N SER A 166 0.15 -3.98 12.03
CA SER A 166 0.23 -5.28 12.71
C SER A 166 1.37 -6.16 12.18
N ILE A 167 1.95 -5.87 11.02
CA ILE A 167 3.10 -6.60 10.45
C ILE A 167 4.41 -5.88 10.77
N ALA A 168 4.46 -4.55 10.60
CA ALA A 168 5.67 -3.75 10.72
C ALA A 168 6.02 -3.37 12.16
N HIS A 169 5.03 -3.13 13.03
CA HIS A 169 5.28 -2.75 14.41
C HIS A 169 5.31 -4.00 15.31
N ALA A 170 6.52 -4.44 15.65
CA ALA A 170 6.72 -5.11 16.93
C ALA A 170 6.47 -4.07 18.02
N LYS A 171 5.48 -4.28 18.90
CA LYS A 171 5.28 -3.40 20.06
C LYS A 171 6.42 -3.63 21.05
N GLY A 172 7.54 -2.94 20.85
CA GLY A 172 8.75 -3.01 21.67
C GLY A 172 8.85 -1.92 22.74
N ASP A 173 7.73 -1.52 23.35
CA ASP A 173 7.73 -0.51 24.43
C ASP A 173 7.73 -1.14 25.83
N VAL A 174 8.39 -2.29 26.00
CA VAL A 174 8.70 -2.83 27.34
C VAL A 174 10.16 -3.24 27.32
N GLU A 175 10.98 -2.59 28.15
CA GLU A 175 12.45 -2.57 28.16
C GLU A 175 13.16 -3.94 28.27
N GLU A 176 12.43 -5.07 28.26
CA GLU A 176 12.99 -6.42 28.34
C GLU A 176 12.52 -7.40 27.26
N TYR A 177 11.52 -7.09 26.41
CA TYR A 177 11.00 -8.04 25.42
C TYR A 177 10.57 -7.39 24.10
N ILE A 178 11.07 -7.93 22.97
CA ILE A 178 10.54 -7.63 21.64
C ILE A 178 9.27 -8.45 21.44
N ALA A 179 8.10 -7.81 21.53
CA ALA A 179 6.85 -8.46 21.17
C ALA A 179 6.76 -8.59 19.63
N ILE A 180 7.11 -9.77 19.12
CA ILE A 180 6.93 -10.10 17.70
C ILE A 180 5.43 -10.07 17.39
N PRO A 181 4.99 -9.37 16.34
CA PRO A 181 3.58 -9.31 16.00
C PRO A 181 3.00 -10.71 15.78
N ASN A 182 1.98 -11.05 16.59
CA ASN A 182 1.33 -12.36 16.65
C ASN A 182 0.26 -12.56 15.56
N ILE A 183 0.29 -11.77 14.49
CA ILE A 183 -0.63 -12.00 13.38
C ILE A 183 -0.21 -13.26 12.63
N SER A 184 -1.15 -14.19 12.48
CA SER A 184 -0.87 -15.48 11.88
C SER A 184 -0.56 -15.32 10.39
N ARG A 185 0.38 -16.14 9.91
CA ARG A 185 0.75 -16.24 8.49
C ARG A 185 -0.49 -16.45 7.59
N LYS A 186 -1.46 -17.24 8.05
CA LYS A 186 -2.72 -17.50 7.34
C LYS A 186 -3.58 -16.24 7.17
N ILE A 187 -3.66 -15.38 8.20
CA ILE A 187 -4.40 -14.13 8.10
C ILE A 187 -3.72 -13.19 7.11
N ILE A 188 -2.39 -13.07 7.17
CA ILE A 188 -1.64 -12.21 6.22
C ILE A 188 -1.78 -12.72 4.79
N ALA A 189 -1.69 -14.05 4.59
CA ALA A 189 -1.88 -14.68 3.28
C ALA A 189 -3.23 -14.32 2.65
N ALA A 190 -4.29 -14.29 3.46
CA ALA A 190 -5.63 -13.91 3.02
C ALA A 190 -5.74 -12.43 2.59
N GLU A 191 -4.84 -11.56 3.06
CA GLU A 191 -4.79 -10.14 2.68
C GLU A 191 -3.96 -9.86 1.43
N ILE A 192 -3.07 -10.79 1.04
CA ILE A 192 -2.19 -10.60 -0.13
C ILE A 192 -2.99 -10.27 -1.41
N PRO A 193 -4.09 -10.99 -1.76
CA PRO A 193 -4.84 -10.67 -2.98
C PRO A 193 -5.37 -9.23 -3.00
N LEU A 194 -5.83 -8.72 -1.86
CA LEU A 194 -6.32 -7.34 -1.74
C LEU A 194 -5.18 -6.34 -1.96
N VAL A 195 -4.08 -6.43 -1.21
CA VAL A 195 -3.00 -5.43 -1.35
C VAL A 195 -2.32 -5.54 -2.72
N LYS A 196 -2.24 -6.75 -3.29
CA LYS A 196 -1.83 -6.95 -4.69
C LYS A 196 -2.75 -6.21 -5.65
N TYR A 197 -4.06 -6.42 -5.58
CA TYR A 197 -5.03 -5.70 -6.43
C TYR A 197 -4.83 -4.19 -6.34
N LEU A 198 -4.72 -3.65 -5.12
CA LEU A 198 -4.54 -2.22 -4.88
C LEU A 198 -3.22 -1.71 -5.48
N ALA A 199 -2.12 -2.43 -5.30
CA ALA A 199 -0.81 -2.06 -5.86
C ALA A 199 -0.85 -1.95 -7.39
N TYR A 200 -1.52 -2.89 -8.07
CA TYR A 200 -1.65 -2.87 -9.53
C TYR A 200 -2.53 -1.70 -10.01
N GLU A 201 -3.68 -1.46 -9.36
CA GLU A 201 -4.53 -0.31 -9.70
C GLU A 201 -3.83 1.03 -9.42
N VAL A 202 -3.02 1.10 -8.36
CA VAL A 202 -2.22 2.29 -8.05
C VAL A 202 -1.16 2.55 -9.11
N ILE A 203 -0.37 1.55 -9.51
CA ILE A 203 0.58 1.72 -10.61
C ILE A 203 -0.16 2.19 -11.87
N LYS A 204 -1.26 1.53 -12.23
CA LYS A 204 -2.00 1.84 -13.45
C LYS A 204 -2.55 3.27 -13.49
N ASN A 205 -3.08 3.78 -12.37
CA ASN A 205 -3.85 5.02 -12.35
C ASN A 205 -3.10 6.22 -11.71
N CYS A 206 -1.95 5.97 -11.05
CA CYS A 206 -1.14 7.02 -10.41
C CYS A 206 0.24 7.23 -11.04
N SER A 207 0.67 6.36 -11.97
CA SER A 207 1.84 6.63 -12.82
C SER A 207 1.55 7.83 -13.72
N GLU A 208 2.55 8.68 -13.96
CA GLU A 208 2.40 9.83 -14.86
C GLU A 208 2.32 9.37 -16.32
N ILE A 209 1.67 10.18 -17.16
CA ILE A 209 1.69 10.08 -18.63
C ILE A 209 2.73 11.07 -19.13
#